data_AF-U2UY47-F1
#
_entry.id   AF-U2UY47-F1
#
_cell.length_a   1.000
_cell.length_b   1.000
_cell.length_c   1.000
_cell.angle_alpha   90.00
_cell.angle_beta   90.00
_cell.angle_gamma   90.00
#
_symmetry.space_group_name_H-M   'P 1'
#
loop_
_entity.id
_entity.type
_entity.pdbx_description
1 polymer ?
#
loop_
_entity_poly.entity_id
_entity_poly.type
_entity_poly.pdbx_seq_one_letter_code
_entity_poly.pdbx_strand_id
1 'polypeptide(L)'
;MCRLGIRLADVPMTIGWSGLKVFYRHLDSASATWRAQHPKYAPYSTPFGIAQMLADVIDIEQWVCYGIAAAHHAKGTRMPRKPKPYEAPWRKGDHRDRHVGSGAIPRSEFLDWYYGDGDQRKTG
;
A
#
# COMPACT_ATOMS: atom_id res chain seq x y z
N MET A 1 7.51 -14.92 13.49
CA MET A 1 7.98 -14.24 12.26
C MET A 1 9.27 -14.93 11.83
N CYS A 2 9.22 -15.87 10.88
CA CYS A 2 10.43 -16.36 10.21
C CYS A 2 10.52 -15.66 8.86
N ARG A 3 11.19 -14.51 8.81
CA ARG A 3 11.83 -14.09 7.55
C ARG A 3 12.95 -15.09 7.34
N LEU A 4 12.73 -16.13 6.54
CA LEU A 4 13.85 -16.75 5.84
C LEU A 4 14.32 -15.66 4.87
N GLY A 5 15.23 -14.80 5.30
CA GLY A 5 15.97 -13.86 4.46
C GLY A 5 16.91 -14.57 3.49
N ILE A 6 16.51 -15.78 3.07
CA ILE A 6 17.19 -16.68 2.18
C ILE A 6 16.73 -16.27 0.79
N ARG A 7 17.61 -15.60 0.06
CA ARG A 7 17.42 -15.37 -1.38
C ARG A 7 17.42 -16.74 -2.06
N LEU A 8 16.86 -16.85 -3.26
CA LEU A 8 16.93 -18.11 -4.02
C LEU A 8 18.40 -18.58 -4.20
N ALA A 9 19.35 -17.64 -4.21
CA ALA A 9 20.79 -17.89 -4.22
C ALA A 9 21.34 -18.56 -2.94
N ASP A 10 20.64 -18.42 -1.81
CA ASP A 10 21.01 -19.01 -0.52
C ASP A 10 20.39 -20.42 -0.34
N VAL A 11 19.55 -20.86 -1.29
CA VAL A 11 19.03 -22.23 -1.34
C VAL A 11 20.12 -23.11 -1.98
N PRO A 12 20.57 -24.18 -1.31
CA PRO A 12 21.56 -25.08 -1.91
C PRO A 12 21.03 -25.62 -3.25
N MET A 13 21.94 -25.75 -4.23
CA MET A 13 21.66 -26.23 -5.60
C MET A 13 20.80 -27.50 -5.65
N THR A 14 20.84 -28.31 -4.60
CA THR A 14 19.97 -29.47 -4.40
C THR A 14 19.24 -29.36 -3.08
N ILE A 15 17.92 -29.23 -3.17
CA ILE A 15 16.98 -29.26 -2.04
C ILE A 15 16.24 -30.60 -2.10
N GLY A 16 16.30 -31.37 -1.01
CA GLY A 16 15.51 -32.60 -0.89
C GLY A 16 14.01 -32.31 -0.94
N TRP A 17 13.20 -33.29 -1.36
CA TRP A 17 11.75 -33.14 -1.53
C TRP A 17 11.02 -32.64 -0.26
N SER A 18 11.49 -33.06 0.92
CA SER A 18 11.02 -32.57 2.21
C SER A 18 11.28 -31.07 2.39
N GLY A 19 12.48 -30.60 2.06
CA GLY A 19 12.84 -29.19 2.06
C GLY A 19 11.99 -28.38 1.07
N LEU A 20 11.75 -28.91 -0.13
CA LEU A 20 10.93 -28.23 -1.13
C LEU A 20 9.49 -28.06 -0.67
N LYS A 21 8.91 -29.08 -0.02
CA LYS A 21 7.58 -28.98 0.60
C LYS A 21 7.53 -27.92 1.70
N VAL A 22 8.56 -27.83 2.54
CA VAL A 22 8.64 -26.82 3.60
C VAL A 22 8.76 -25.42 2.98
N PHE A 23 9.62 -25.25 1.98
CA PHE A 23 9.77 -23.99 1.25
C PHE A 23 8.45 -23.55 0.60
N TYR A 24 7.78 -24.46 -0.10
CA TYR A 24 6.49 -24.21 -0.74
C TYR A 24 5.40 -23.84 0.26
N ARG A 25 5.33 -24.52 1.41
CA ARG A 25 4.35 -24.26 2.47
C ARG A 25 4.56 -22.92 3.17
N HIS A 26 5.79 -22.39 3.13
CA HIS A 26 6.17 -21.14 3.81
C HIS A 26 6.63 -20.06 2.83
N LEU A 27 6.14 -20.12 1.59
CA LEU A 27 6.33 -19.05 0.62
C LEU A 27 5.80 -17.74 1.17
N ASP A 28 6.58 -16.68 0.98
CA ASP A 28 6.17 -15.34 1.34
C ASP A 28 4.97 -14.88 0.50
N SER A 29 4.15 -14.02 1.11
CA SER A 29 2.94 -13.46 0.49
C SER A 29 3.24 -12.59 -0.74
N ALA A 30 4.47 -12.07 -0.87
CA ALA A 30 4.95 -11.38 -2.07
C ALA A 30 5.20 -12.33 -3.25
N SER A 31 5.35 -13.64 -3.02
CA SER A 31 5.62 -14.64 -4.06
C SER A 31 4.46 -14.71 -5.06
N ALA A 32 4.80 -14.77 -6.35
CA ALA A 32 3.81 -15.01 -7.41
C ALA A 32 3.06 -16.33 -7.20
N THR A 33 3.76 -17.37 -6.74
CA THR A 33 3.20 -18.69 -6.47
C THR A 33 2.24 -18.68 -5.27
N TRP A 34 2.57 -17.94 -4.20
CA TRP A 34 1.66 -17.81 -3.06
C TRP A 34 0.38 -17.07 -3.46
N ARG A 35 0.50 -15.99 -4.24
CA ARG A 35 -0.64 -15.21 -4.74
C ARG A 35 -1.55 -16.00 -5.68
N ALA A 36 -0.98 -16.87 -6.53
CA ALA A 36 -1.76 -17.76 -7.39
C ALA A 36 -2.61 -18.77 -6.60
N GLN A 37 -2.11 -19.24 -5.46
CA GLN A 37 -2.85 -20.16 -4.58
C GLN A 37 -3.89 -19.45 -3.70
N HIS A 38 -3.66 -18.18 -3.40
CA HIS A 38 -4.48 -17.38 -2.49
C HIS A 38 -5.06 -16.16 -3.22
N PRO A 39 -5.85 -16.34 -4.31
CA PRO A 39 -6.30 -15.24 -5.15
C PRO A 39 -7.14 -14.22 -4.38
N LYS A 40 -7.88 -14.66 -3.36
CA LYS A 40 -8.66 -13.79 -2.47
C LYS A 40 -7.78 -12.83 -1.66
N TYR A 41 -6.58 -13.25 -1.25
CA TYR A 41 -5.69 -12.48 -0.39
C TYR A 41 -4.57 -11.78 -1.17
N ALA A 42 -4.35 -12.20 -2.41
CA ALA A 42 -3.30 -11.68 -3.29
C ALA A 42 -3.31 -10.15 -3.41
N PRO A 43 -4.45 -9.45 -3.60
CA PRO A 43 -4.45 -7.98 -3.69
C PRO A 43 -3.90 -7.31 -2.42
N TYR A 44 -4.27 -7.82 -1.24
CA TYR A 44 -3.94 -7.26 0.06
C TYR A 44 -2.52 -7.57 0.55
N SER A 45 -1.89 -8.59 -0.02
CA SER A 45 -0.50 -8.96 0.29
C SER A 45 0.56 -8.12 -0.43
N THR A 46 0.13 -7.28 -1.39
CA THR A 46 1.06 -6.42 -2.13
C THR A 46 1.31 -5.12 -1.37
N PRO A 47 2.50 -4.50 -1.50
CA PRO A 47 2.75 -3.17 -0.93
C PRO A 47 1.70 -2.14 -1.36
N PHE A 48 1.20 -2.25 -2.60
CA PHE A 48 0.12 -1.40 -3.10
C PHE A 48 -1.19 -1.62 -2.34
N GLY A 49 -1.63 -2.87 -2.17
CA GLY A 49 -2.83 -3.18 -1.40
C GLY A 49 -2.73 -2.78 0.06
N ILE A 50 -1.55 -2.94 0.66
CA ILE A 50 -1.27 -2.46 2.03
C ILE A 50 -1.37 -0.94 2.11
N ALA A 51 -0.75 -0.21 1.16
CA ALA A 51 -0.85 1.25 1.11
C ALA A 51 -2.30 1.73 0.95
N GLN A 52 -3.12 1.01 0.17
CA GLN A 52 -4.55 1.31 0.03
C GLN A 52 -5.32 1.13 1.34
N MET A 53 -5.13 0.00 2.02
CA MET A 53 -5.76 -0.23 3.32
C MET A 53 -5.32 0.80 4.36
N LEU A 54 -4.04 1.18 4.38
CA LEU A 54 -3.54 2.23 5.28
C LEU A 54 -4.17 3.59 5.00
N ALA A 55 -4.30 3.97 3.72
CA ALA A 55 -4.98 5.21 3.36
C ALA A 55 -6.44 5.22 3.86
N ASP A 56 -7.17 4.12 3.70
CA ASP A 56 -8.55 3.99 4.19
C ASP A 56 -8.63 4.11 5.72
N VAL A 57 -7.69 3.49 6.45
CA VAL A 57 -7.62 3.59 7.92
C VAL A 57 -7.39 5.03 8.38
N ILE A 58 -6.47 5.75 7.73
CA ILE A 58 -6.18 7.15 8.04
C ILE A 58 -7.42 8.02 7.88
N ASP A 59 -8.21 7.83 6.83
CA ASP A 59 -9.44 8.63 6.67
C ASP A 59 -10.47 8.33 7.74
N ILE A 60 -10.66 7.05 8.07
CA ILE A 60 -11.62 6.63 9.09
C ILE A 60 -11.24 7.30 10.41
N GLU A 61 -9.96 7.27 10.78
CA GLU A 61 -9.46 7.94 11.97
C GLU A 61 -9.76 9.44 11.95
N GLN A 62 -9.43 10.13 10.85
CA GLN A 62 -9.71 11.56 10.72
C GLN A 62 -11.20 11.89 10.82
N TRP A 63 -12.07 11.04 10.25
CA TRP A 63 -13.52 11.18 10.35
C TRP A 63 -14.04 10.96 11.77
N VAL A 64 -13.49 9.99 12.49
CA VAL A 64 -13.83 9.76 13.91
C VAL A 64 -13.42 10.96 14.75
N CYS A 65 -12.19 11.46 14.59
CA CYS A 65 -11.72 12.66 15.28
C CYS A 65 -12.61 13.88 14.97
N TYR A 66 -13.00 14.06 13.71
CA TYR A 66 -13.93 15.11 13.32
C TYR A 66 -15.31 14.93 13.96
N GLY A 67 -15.86 13.71 13.98
CA GLY A 67 -17.15 13.42 14.60
C GLY A 67 -17.19 13.79 16.08
N ILE A 68 -16.13 13.43 16.82
CA ILE A 68 -15.97 13.81 18.23
C ILE A 68 -15.86 15.33 18.37
N ALA A 69 -14.99 15.98 17.59
CA ALA A 69 -14.81 17.43 17.66
C ALA A 69 -16.09 18.21 17.30
N ALA A 70 -16.86 17.73 16.32
CA ALA A 70 -18.12 18.33 15.90
C ALA A 70 -19.22 18.15 16.96
N ALA A 71 -19.27 16.99 17.64
CA ALA A 71 -20.23 16.72 18.70
C ALA A 71 -20.01 17.58 19.96
N HIS A 72 -18.75 17.87 20.29
CA HIS A 72 -18.38 18.69 21.46
C HIS A 72 -18.14 20.17 21.11
N HIS A 73 -18.56 20.60 19.93
CA HIS A 73 -18.39 21.97 19.48
C HIS A 73 -19.27 22.94 20.28
N ALA A 74 -18.68 24.03 20.77
CA ALA A 74 -19.41 25.04 21.54
C ALA A 74 -20.22 25.97 20.61
N LYS A 75 -21.50 26.16 20.93
CA LYS A 75 -22.41 27.06 20.20
C LYS A 75 -21.80 28.47 20.10
N GLY A 76 -21.67 28.98 18.89
CA GLY A 76 -21.08 30.30 18.61
C GLY A 76 -19.58 30.30 18.30
N THR A 77 -18.90 29.15 18.43
CA THR A 77 -17.51 29.01 17.96
C THR A 77 -17.46 28.51 16.51
N ARG A 78 -16.31 28.56 15.84
CA ARG A 78 -16.19 28.07 14.46
C ARG A 78 -16.22 26.54 14.44
N MET A 79 -17.10 25.97 13.62
CA MET A 79 -17.23 24.51 13.47
C MET A 79 -15.90 23.89 13.01
N PRO A 80 -15.53 22.70 13.51
CA PRO A 80 -14.32 22.01 13.07
C PRO A 80 -14.35 21.81 11.55
N ARG A 81 -13.17 21.86 10.92
CA ARG A 81 -13.07 21.64 9.48
C ARG A 81 -13.29 20.15 9.20
N LYS A 82 -14.17 19.85 8.23
CA LYS A 82 -14.32 18.48 7.72
C LYS A 82 -12.97 17.97 7.18
N PRO A 83 -12.57 16.74 7.56
CA PRO A 83 -11.32 16.16 7.07
C PRO A 83 -11.42 15.96 5.55
N LYS A 84 -10.29 16.13 4.89
CA LYS A 84 -10.16 15.82 3.46
C LYS A 84 -9.66 14.38 3.35
N PRO A 85 -10.11 13.60 2.35
CA PRO A 85 -9.54 12.29 2.10
C PRO A 85 -8.03 12.37 1.94
N TYR A 86 -7.31 11.41 2.49
CA TYR A 86 -5.88 11.22 2.29
C TYR A 86 -5.58 11.17 0.78
N GLU A 87 -4.57 11.95 0.37
CA GLU A 87 -4.17 12.05 -1.02
C GLU A 87 -3.48 10.75 -1.43
N ALA A 88 -4.18 9.96 -2.25
CA ALA A 88 -3.68 8.71 -2.80
C ALA A 88 -3.73 8.75 -4.33
N PRO A 89 -2.71 8.21 -5.04
CA PRO A 89 -2.61 8.26 -6.50
C PRO A 89 -3.85 7.78 -7.27
N TRP A 90 -4.61 6.83 -6.70
CA TRP A 90 -5.79 6.22 -7.30
C TRP A 90 -7.13 6.82 -6.86
N ARG A 91 -7.13 7.80 -5.96
CA ARG A 91 -8.35 8.44 -5.48
C ARG A 91 -8.63 9.71 -6.28
N LYS A 92 -9.88 9.85 -6.72
CA LYS A 92 -10.37 11.08 -7.37
C LYS A 92 -10.53 12.18 -6.33
N GLY A 93 -9.42 12.81 -5.93
CA GLY A 93 -9.41 14.03 -5.16
C GLY A 93 -9.22 15.22 -6.11
N ASP A 94 -10.33 15.84 -6.52
CA ASP A 94 -10.43 17.15 -7.20
C ASP A 94 -9.50 17.50 -8.39
N HIS A 95 -8.69 16.56 -8.86
CA HIS A 95 -7.82 16.71 -10.01
C HIS A 95 -8.21 15.65 -11.02
N ARG A 96 -8.74 16.16 -12.13
CA ARG A 96 -9.36 15.44 -13.24
C ARG A 96 -8.46 14.27 -13.68
N ASP A 97 -9.08 13.09 -13.73
CA ASP A 97 -8.64 11.88 -14.41
C ASP A 97 -7.35 11.22 -13.95
N ARG A 98 -7.49 10.10 -13.23
CA ARG A 98 -6.45 9.08 -13.12
C ARG A 98 -7.09 7.70 -13.22
N HIS A 99 -7.05 7.14 -14.43
CA HIS A 99 -7.56 5.81 -14.78
C HIS A 99 -6.38 4.89 -15.12
N VAL A 100 -6.43 3.64 -14.63
CA VAL A 100 -5.43 2.61 -15.00
C VAL A 100 -5.80 2.06 -16.37
N GLY A 101 -4.99 2.42 -17.37
CA GLY A 101 -5.28 2.16 -18.79
C GLY A 101 -6.00 3.34 -19.43
N SER A 102 -5.34 3.96 -20.42
CA SER A 102 -5.69 5.24 -21.06
C SER A 102 -5.83 6.40 -20.06
N GLY A 103 -4.70 7.01 -19.69
CA GLY A 103 -4.63 8.11 -18.70
C GLY A 103 -3.91 7.76 -17.39
N ALA A 104 -3.03 6.75 -17.42
CA ALA A 104 -2.26 6.33 -16.24
C ALA A 104 -1.21 7.38 -15.85
N ILE A 105 -0.99 7.51 -14.54
CA ILE A 105 0.06 8.33 -13.93
C ILE A 105 1.39 8.00 -14.62
N PRO A 106 2.15 9.00 -15.11
CA PRO A 106 3.46 8.76 -15.70
C PRO A 106 4.30 7.89 -14.78
N ARG A 107 4.96 6.87 -15.34
CA ARG A 107 5.77 5.91 -14.56
C ARG A 107 6.74 6.63 -13.62
N SER A 108 7.30 7.77 -14.03
CA SER A 108 8.17 8.60 -13.19
C SER A 108 7.49 9.14 -11.93
N GLU A 109 6.26 9.68 -12.03
CA GLU A 109 5.50 10.18 -10.88
C GLU A 109 5.08 9.04 -9.94
N PHE A 110 4.76 7.88 -10.51
CA PHE A 110 4.49 6.68 -9.71
C PHE A 110 5.76 6.23 -8.96
N LEU A 111 6.90 6.14 -9.65
CA LEU A 111 8.16 5.73 -9.05
C LEU A 111 8.64 6.73 -8.00
N ASP A 112 8.45 8.03 -8.24
CA ASP A 112 8.81 9.07 -7.29
C ASP A 112 7.96 9.00 -6.02
N TRP A 113 6.63 8.87 -6.15
CA TRP A 113 5.76 8.62 -5.00
C TRP A 113 6.07 7.30 -4.28
N TYR A 114 6.36 6.23 -5.03
CA TYR A 114 6.52 4.87 -4.47
C TYR A 114 7.90 4.62 -3.86
N TYR A 115 8.97 5.20 -4.41
CA TYR A 115 10.36 5.01 -3.97
C TYR A 115 10.97 6.27 -3.32
N GLY A 116 10.36 7.45 -3.44
CA GLY A 116 10.87 8.72 -2.86
C GLY A 116 12.07 9.33 -3.60
N ASP A 117 12.23 9.02 -4.89
CA ASP A 117 13.49 9.19 -5.65
C ASP A 117 13.67 10.55 -6.34
N GLY A 118 12.68 11.44 -6.26
CA GLY A 118 12.57 12.68 -7.06
C GLY A 118 13.41 13.85 -6.59
N ASP A 119 13.99 13.80 -5.38
CA ASP A 119 14.73 14.94 -4.81
C ASP A 119 16.26 14.84 -5.01
N GLN A 120 16.78 13.74 -5.58
CA GLN A 120 18.23 13.55 -5.78
C GLN A 120 18.75 13.83 -7.20
N ARG A 121 17.91 14.29 -8.13
CA ARG A 121 18.31 14.51 -9.54
C ARG A 121 18.23 15.96 -10.02
N LYS A 122 18.13 16.93 -9.10
CA LYS A 122 18.16 18.38 -9.43
C LYS A 122 19.47 19.09 -9.05
N THR A 123 20.45 18.35 -8.57
CA THR A 123 21.82 18.81 -8.32
C THR A 123 22.79 18.01 -9.19
N GLY A 124 22.83 18.36 -10.46
CA GLY A 124 23.80 17.88 -11.45
C GLY A 124 23.91 18.87 -12.59
#